data_AF-X0S164-F1
#
_entry.id   AF-X0S164-F1
#
_cell.length_a   1.000
_cell.length_b   1.000
_cell.length_c   1.000
_cell.angle_alpha   90.00
_cell.angle_beta   90.00
_cell.angle_gamma   90.00
#
_symmetry.space_group_name_H-M   'P 1'
#
loop_
_entity.id
_entity.type
_entity.pdbx_description
1 polymer ?
#
loop_
_entity_poly.entity_id
_entity_poly.type
_entity_poly.pdbx_seq_one_letter_code
_entity_poly.pdbx_strand_id
1 'polypeptide(L)'
;SVIKGNLTDDERRQIQNHVIHTEEMLLKLPFTDKLAQVPMIAASHHEWLNGRGYPKGLKGDQIPFPARMMCIADVWDALTAQDRPYKPAIPPEKSSQILKGGAEHDEFDKELVDLFISYRLWEQKPDEVAEFPDEDDEE
;
A
#
# COMPACT_ATOMS: atom_id res chain seq x y z
N SER A 1 26.41 13.48 8.47
CA SER A 1 26.50 12.60 9.64
C SER A 1 25.18 11.88 9.77
N VAL A 2 25.15 10.58 9.54
CA VAL A 2 23.91 9.78 9.69
C VAL A 2 23.79 9.40 11.17
N ILE A 3 22.68 9.81 11.79
CA ILE A 3 22.36 9.40 13.16
C ILE A 3 22.05 7.90 13.11
N LYS A 4 22.72 7.12 13.97
CA LYS A 4 22.57 5.66 14.06
C LYS A 4 21.08 5.27 14.07
N GLY A 5 20.64 4.47 13.10
CA GLY A 5 19.25 4.04 12.93
C GLY A 5 18.49 4.68 11.75
N ASN A 6 19.07 5.69 11.08
CA ASN A 6 18.55 6.21 9.82
C ASN A 6 19.33 5.66 8.62
N LEU A 7 18.62 5.43 7.51
CA LEU A 7 19.22 5.05 6.24
C LEU A 7 19.89 6.26 5.58
N THR A 8 21.05 6.03 4.96
CA THR A 8 21.59 6.93 3.92
C THR A 8 20.63 7.00 2.73
N ASP A 9 20.81 8.01 1.87
CA ASP A 9 20.02 8.11 0.64
C ASP A 9 20.22 6.89 -0.28
N ASP A 10 21.42 6.32 -0.32
CA ASP A 10 21.71 5.13 -1.12
C ASP A 10 21.06 3.88 -0.52
N GLU A 11 21.14 3.67 0.79
CA GLU A 11 20.44 2.56 1.46
C GLU A 11 18.92 2.70 1.31
N ARG A 12 18.38 3.92 1.36
CA ARG A 12 16.96 4.17 1.10
C ARG A 12 16.57 3.78 -0.32
N ARG A 13 17.38 4.16 -1.33
CA ARG A 13 17.16 3.74 -2.73
C ARG A 13 17.17 2.22 -2.88
N GLN A 14 18.11 1.54 -2.22
CA GLN A 14 18.17 0.07 -2.23
C GLN A 14 16.90 -0.56 -1.66
N ILE A 15 16.37 -0.03 -0.56
CA ILE A 15 15.09 -0.51 0.00
C ILE A 15 13.93 -0.22 -0.94
N GLN A 16 13.89 0.98 -1.55
CA GLN A 16 12.85 1.34 -2.51
C GLN A 16 12.84 0.42 -3.74
N ASN A 17 13.99 -0.15 -4.15
CA ASN A 17 14.06 -1.07 -5.28
C ASN A 17 13.23 -2.35 -5.10
N HIS A 18 12.73 -2.69 -3.91
CA HIS A 18 11.91 -3.88 -3.73
C HIS A 18 10.67 -3.88 -4.64
N VAL A 19 10.04 -2.73 -4.91
CA VAL A 19 8.89 -2.67 -5.82
C VAL A 19 9.28 -2.97 -7.27
N ILE A 20 10.48 -2.57 -7.68
CA ILE A 20 11.04 -2.86 -9.01
C ILE A 20 11.31 -4.35 -9.12
N HIS A 21 11.97 -4.93 -8.11
CA HIS A 21 12.24 -6.37 -8.07
C HIS A 21 10.95 -7.19 -8.03
N THR A 22 9.92 -6.74 -7.29
CA THR A 22 8.59 -7.35 -7.30
C THR A 22 7.98 -7.31 -8.70
N GLU A 23 8.00 -6.16 -9.39
CA GLU A 23 7.52 -6.05 -10.77
C GLU A 23 8.25 -7.04 -11.71
N GLU A 24 9.59 -7.06 -11.64
CA GLU A 24 10.45 -7.95 -12.45
C GLU A 24 10.18 -9.44 -12.20
N MET A 25 9.88 -9.82 -10.96
CA MET A 25 9.54 -11.19 -10.60
C MET A 25 8.14 -11.55 -11.10
N LEU A 26 7.15 -10.70 -10.85
CA LEU A 26 5.76 -10.95 -11.22
C LEU A 26 5.56 -10.97 -12.73
N LEU A 27 6.27 -10.14 -13.51
CA LEU A 27 6.22 -10.16 -14.97
C LEU A 27 6.69 -11.49 -15.60
N LYS A 28 7.38 -12.35 -14.84
CA LYS A 28 7.81 -13.67 -15.30
C LYS A 28 6.76 -14.76 -15.06
N LEU A 29 5.69 -14.46 -14.33
CA LEU A 29 4.63 -15.41 -14.02
C LEU A 29 3.58 -15.42 -15.14
N PRO A 30 3.00 -16.58 -15.47
CA PRO A 30 1.97 -16.69 -16.50
C PRO A 30 0.60 -16.28 -15.96
N PHE A 31 0.40 -14.98 -15.72
CA PHE A 31 -0.91 -14.46 -15.32
C PHE A 31 -1.95 -14.64 -16.43
N THR A 32 -3.18 -14.97 -16.03
CA THR A 32 -4.34 -14.89 -16.92
C THR A 32 -4.69 -13.42 -17.20
N ASP A 33 -5.52 -13.17 -18.23
CA ASP A 33 -5.97 -11.81 -18.56
C ASP A 33 -6.64 -11.11 -17.37
N LYS A 34 -7.36 -11.87 -16.53
CA LYS A 34 -7.98 -11.36 -15.29
C LYS A 34 -6.95 -10.80 -14.30
N LEU A 35 -5.73 -11.36 -14.28
CA LEU A 35 -4.66 -11.01 -13.33
C LEU A 35 -3.50 -10.24 -13.99
N ALA A 36 -3.62 -9.87 -15.26
CA ALA A 36 -2.54 -9.23 -16.02
C ALA A 36 -2.02 -7.92 -15.39
N GLN A 37 -2.83 -7.24 -14.58
CA GLN A 37 -2.46 -6.00 -13.90
C GLN A 37 -1.73 -6.20 -12.57
N VAL A 38 -1.66 -7.43 -12.03
CA VAL A 38 -1.02 -7.72 -10.72
C VAL A 38 0.41 -7.15 -10.61
N PRO A 39 1.31 -7.33 -11.62
CA PRO A 39 2.64 -6.74 -11.55
C PRO A 39 2.62 -5.22 -11.38
N MET A 40 1.76 -4.52 -12.13
CA MET A 40 1.66 -3.07 -12.10
C MET A 40 1.07 -2.57 -10.78
N ILE A 41 0.05 -3.26 -10.25
CA ILE A 41 -0.56 -2.94 -8.96
C ILE A 41 0.49 -3.06 -7.84
N ALA A 42 1.18 -4.20 -7.79
CA ALA A 42 2.21 -4.46 -6.79
C ALA A 42 3.40 -3.50 -6.92
N ALA A 43 3.79 -3.10 -8.13
CA ALA A 43 4.88 -2.14 -8.34
C ALA A 43 4.51 -0.70 -7.94
N SER A 44 3.22 -0.36 -7.92
CA SER A 44 2.74 1.02 -7.78
C SER A 44 2.18 1.35 -6.38
N HIS A 45 2.21 0.42 -5.43
CA HIS A 45 1.60 0.65 -4.10
C HIS A 45 2.33 1.70 -3.24
N HIS A 46 3.52 2.15 -3.65
CA HIS A 46 4.24 3.28 -3.05
C HIS A 46 4.22 4.56 -3.91
N GLU A 47 3.43 4.58 -4.98
CA GLU A 47 3.13 5.79 -5.73
C GLU A 47 2.10 6.63 -4.98
N TRP A 48 2.22 7.95 -5.10
CA TRP A 48 1.35 8.92 -4.44
C TRP A 48 0.70 9.83 -5.48
N LEU A 49 -0.54 10.29 -5.25
CA LEU A 49 -1.29 11.04 -6.27
C LEU A 49 -0.56 12.30 -6.76
N ASN A 50 0.21 12.94 -5.89
CA ASN A 50 1.03 14.12 -6.17
C ASN A 50 2.32 13.82 -6.98
N GLY A 51 2.64 12.54 -7.23
CA GLY A 51 3.81 12.09 -7.98
C GLY A 51 5.14 12.19 -7.24
N ARG A 52 5.11 12.34 -5.92
CA ARG A 52 6.32 12.30 -5.07
C ARG A 52 6.63 10.90 -4.55
N GLY A 53 5.79 9.92 -4.87
CA GLY A 53 6.02 8.50 -4.62
C GLY A 53 7.08 7.89 -5.54
N TYR A 54 7.22 6.57 -5.48
CA TYR A 54 8.21 5.80 -6.22
C TYR A 54 7.57 4.48 -6.70
N PRO A 55 8.11 3.82 -7.75
CA PRO A 55 9.39 4.07 -8.42
C PRO A 55 9.34 5.01 -9.63
N LYS A 56 8.18 5.20 -10.24
CA LYS A 56 7.98 5.90 -11.52
C LYS A 56 7.49 7.34 -11.34
N GLY A 57 7.01 7.72 -10.14
CA GLY A 57 6.49 9.06 -9.85
C GLY A 57 5.17 9.32 -10.57
N LEU A 58 4.31 8.29 -10.62
CA LEU A 58 3.00 8.33 -11.27
C LEU A 58 2.08 9.32 -10.54
N LYS A 59 1.17 9.97 -11.27
CA LYS A 59 0.25 10.98 -10.73
C LYS A 59 -1.20 10.64 -10.98
N GLY A 60 -2.06 10.89 -9.99
CA GLY A 60 -3.50 10.75 -10.12
C GLY A 60 -3.92 9.41 -10.76
N ASP A 61 -4.64 9.51 -11.88
CA ASP A 61 -5.18 8.36 -12.62
C ASP A 61 -4.13 7.49 -13.33
N GLN A 62 -2.86 7.89 -13.35
CA GLN A 62 -1.78 7.02 -13.79
C GLN A 62 -1.54 5.86 -12.81
N ILE A 63 -1.96 6.03 -11.54
CA ILE A 63 -1.84 5.00 -10.52
C ILE A 63 -3.07 4.07 -10.61
N PRO A 64 -2.88 2.75 -10.81
CA PRO A 64 -3.98 1.80 -10.82
C PRO A 64 -4.83 1.95 -9.56
N PHE A 65 -6.16 1.96 -9.71
CA PHE A 65 -7.07 2.11 -8.58
C PHE A 65 -6.82 1.09 -7.44
N PRO A 66 -6.58 -0.22 -7.72
CA PRO A 66 -6.22 -1.17 -6.67
C PRO A 66 -4.90 -0.83 -5.95
N ALA A 67 -3.94 -0.20 -6.63
CA ALA A 67 -2.68 0.22 -5.99
C ALA A 67 -2.90 1.40 -5.02
N ARG A 68 -3.84 2.31 -5.34
CA ARG A 68 -4.25 3.39 -4.43
C ARG A 68 -4.87 2.83 -3.14
N MET A 69 -5.72 1.80 -3.27
CA MET A 69 -6.27 1.08 -2.12
C MET A 69 -5.18 0.38 -1.31
N MET A 70 -4.27 -0.33 -1.99
CA MET A 70 -3.17 -1.07 -1.37
C MET A 70 -2.22 -0.14 -0.60
N CYS A 71 -1.93 1.05 -1.14
CA CYS A 71 -1.12 2.06 -0.46
C CYS A 71 -1.70 2.44 0.91
N ILE A 72 -3.00 2.69 0.98
CA ILE A 72 -3.70 3.04 2.23
C ILE A 72 -3.63 1.88 3.23
N ALA A 73 -3.89 0.66 2.77
CA ALA A 73 -3.85 -0.54 3.61
C ALA A 73 -2.43 -0.80 4.15
N ASP A 74 -1.40 -0.70 3.31
CA ASP A 74 0.01 -0.88 3.68
C ASP A 74 0.47 0.16 4.69
N VAL A 75 0.13 1.44 4.47
CA VAL A 75 0.43 2.52 5.42
C VAL A 75 -0.27 2.28 6.75
N TRP A 76 -1.55 1.88 6.73
CA TRP A 76 -2.28 1.59 7.96
C TRP A 76 -1.62 0.45 8.75
N ASP A 77 -1.36 -0.69 8.10
CA ASP A 77 -0.74 -1.85 8.74
C ASP A 77 0.62 -1.48 9.32
N ALA A 78 1.45 -0.74 8.58
CA ALA A 78 2.74 -0.25 9.05
C ALA A 78 2.67 0.67 10.28
N LEU A 79 1.59 1.46 10.43
CA LEU A 79 1.35 2.34 11.57
C LEU A 79 0.84 1.57 12.80
N THR A 80 -0.01 0.56 12.59
CA THR A 80 -0.70 -0.18 13.66
C THR A 80 0.00 -1.48 14.07
N ALA A 81 1.00 -1.93 13.32
CA ALA A 81 1.77 -3.14 13.61
C ALA A 81 2.37 -3.13 15.03
N GLN A 82 2.00 -4.12 15.84
CA GLN A 82 2.45 -4.27 17.24
C GLN A 82 3.83 -4.91 17.37
N ASP A 83 4.30 -5.57 16.33
CA ASP A 83 5.49 -6.43 16.32
C ASP A 83 6.80 -5.69 16.04
N ARG A 84 6.76 -4.37 15.81
CA ARG A 84 7.98 -3.58 15.55
C ARG A 84 8.78 -3.38 16.85
N PRO A 85 10.02 -3.91 16.97
CA PRO A 85 10.79 -3.92 18.23
C PRO A 85 11.11 -2.52 18.80
N TYR A 86 10.98 -1.48 17.98
CA TYR A 86 11.46 -0.13 18.27
C TYR A 86 10.33 0.93 18.34
N LYS A 87 9.08 0.57 18.06
CA LYS A 87 7.94 1.51 18.12
C LYS A 87 6.65 0.81 18.56
N PRO A 88 5.95 1.33 19.58
CA PRO A 88 4.62 0.83 19.91
C PRO A 88 3.65 1.15 18.75
N ALA A 89 2.66 0.27 18.58
CA ALA A 89 1.57 0.47 17.62
C ALA A 89 0.91 1.84 17.84
N ILE A 90 0.64 2.54 16.74
CA ILE A 90 -0.06 3.82 16.77
C ILE A 90 -1.57 3.55 16.91
N PRO A 91 -2.28 4.21 17.85
CA PRO A 91 -3.72 4.02 18.00
C PRO A 91 -4.51 4.39 16.73
N PRO A 92 -5.64 3.73 16.44
CA PRO A 92 -6.45 3.97 15.25
C PRO A 92 -6.82 5.44 15.01
N GLU A 93 -7.08 6.21 16.08
CA GLU A 93 -7.42 7.63 15.98
C GLU A 93 -6.26 8.43 15.39
N LYS A 94 -5.03 8.14 15.83
CA LYS A 94 -3.83 8.81 15.35
C LYS A 94 -3.41 8.32 13.97
N SER A 95 -3.56 7.02 13.68
CA SER A 95 -3.34 6.48 12.33
C SER A 95 -4.30 7.09 11.31
N SER A 96 -5.57 7.28 11.70
CA SER A 96 -6.58 7.96 10.88
C SER A 96 -6.21 9.41 10.58
N GLN A 97 -5.66 10.14 11.56
CA GLN A 97 -5.17 11.51 11.34
C GLN A 97 -3.98 11.55 10.37
N ILE A 98 -3.09 10.57 10.43
CA ILE A 98 -1.95 10.48 9.49
C ILE A 98 -2.45 10.25 8.06
N LEU A 99 -3.39 9.32 7.85
CA LEU A 99 -3.97 9.08 6.53
C LEU A 99 -4.71 10.32 5.99
N LYS A 100 -5.50 11.00 6.84
CA LYS A 100 -6.17 12.24 6.45
C LYS A 100 -5.19 13.34 6.09
N GLY A 101 -4.12 13.50 6.86
CA GLY A 101 -3.04 14.45 6.56
C GLY A 101 -2.35 14.14 5.24
N GLY A 102 -2.10 12.87 4.92
CA GLY A 102 -1.56 12.48 3.60
C GLY A 102 -2.54 12.80 2.46
N ALA A 103 -3.83 12.55 2.64
CA ALA A 103 -4.86 12.90 1.66
C ALA A 103 -4.96 14.43 1.43
N GLU A 104 -4.80 15.25 2.46
CA GLU A 104 -4.75 16.73 2.33
C GLU A 104 -3.57 17.23 1.49
N HIS A 105 -2.50 16.44 1.38
CA HIS A 105 -1.30 16.75 0.57
C HIS A 105 -1.28 16.00 -0.76
N ASP A 106 -2.41 15.45 -1.19
CA ASP A 106 -2.55 14.61 -2.39
C ASP A 106 -1.55 13.43 -2.38
N GLU A 107 -1.20 12.89 -1.22
CA GLU A 107 -0.42 11.65 -1.14
C GLU A 107 -1.32 10.44 -1.38
N PHE A 108 -2.49 10.45 -0.75
CA PHE A 108 -3.48 9.37 -0.80
C PHE A 108 -4.80 9.83 -1.41
N ASP A 109 -5.55 8.89 -1.97
CA ASP A 109 -6.88 9.13 -2.50
C ASP A 109 -7.87 9.44 -1.37
N LYS A 110 -8.40 10.66 -1.37
CA LYS A 110 -9.25 11.18 -0.29
C LYS A 110 -10.51 10.36 -0.11
N GLU A 111 -11.16 9.94 -1.20
CA GLU A 111 -12.40 9.17 -1.14
C GLU A 111 -12.15 7.79 -0.54
N LEU A 112 -11.04 7.15 -0.93
CA LEU A 112 -10.62 5.88 -0.36
C LEU A 112 -10.23 5.99 1.12
N VAL A 113 -9.52 7.05 1.52
CA VAL A 113 -9.19 7.29 2.94
C VAL A 113 -10.46 7.50 3.76
N ASP A 114 -11.40 8.31 3.26
CA ASP A 114 -12.68 8.56 3.94
C ASP A 114 -13.50 7.26 4.06
N LEU A 115 -13.54 6.43 3.02
CA LEU A 115 -14.19 5.12 3.04
C LEU A 115 -13.53 4.18 4.07
N PHE A 116 -12.21 4.05 4.02
CA PHE A 116 -11.43 3.18 4.91
C PHE A 116 -11.68 3.50 6.39
N ILE A 117 -11.71 4.81 6.71
CA ILE A 117 -11.96 5.30 8.07
C ILE A 117 -13.43 5.15 8.48
N SER A 118 -14.37 5.53 7.61
CA SER A 118 -15.80 5.54 7.94
C SER A 118 -16.34 4.13 8.20
N TYR A 119 -15.85 3.15 7.44
CA TYR A 119 -16.24 1.75 7.60
C TYR A 119 -15.35 0.97 8.57
N ARG A 120 -14.33 1.61 9.16
CA ARG A 120 -13.37 0.98 10.09
C ARG A 120 -12.82 -0.33 9.50
N LEU A 121 -12.36 -0.30 8.25
CA LEU A 121 -12.00 -1.50 7.48
C LEU A 121 -10.87 -2.35 8.08
N TRP A 122 -10.20 -1.85 9.13
CA TRP A 122 -9.22 -2.60 9.92
C TRP A 122 -9.83 -3.48 11.01
N GLU A 123 -11.11 -3.32 11.33
CA GLU A 123 -11.78 -4.15 12.32
C GLU A 123 -12.20 -5.46 11.68
N GLN A 124 -11.60 -6.57 12.11
CA GLN A 124 -12.12 -7.89 11.77
C GLN A 124 -13.49 -8.05 12.44
N LYS A 125 -14.54 -8.21 11.64
CA LYS A 125 -15.82 -8.67 12.17
C LYS A 125 -15.67 -10.16 12.53
N PRO A 126 -16.07 -10.58 13.74
CA PRO A 126 -15.92 -11.97 14.19
C PRO A 126 -16.56 -13.01 13.28
N ASP A 127 -17.56 -12.62 12.47
CA ASP A 127 -18.38 -13.52 11.66
C ASP A 127 -18.13 -13.41 10.15
N GLU A 128 -17.21 -12.56 9.68
CA GLU A 128 -16.81 -12.48 8.26
C GLU A 128 -15.45 -13.17 8.09
N VAL A 129 -15.44 -14.51 8.10
CA VAL A 129 -14.41 -15.22 7.34
C VAL A 129 -14.74 -14.88 5.88
N ALA A 130 -13.89 -14.11 5.22
CA ALA A 130 -13.98 -13.91 3.79
C ALA A 130 -13.73 -15.27 3.13
N GLU A 131 -14.79 -16.06 2.97
CA GLU A 131 -14.82 -17.16 2.01
C GLU A 131 -14.76 -16.49 0.64
N PHE A 132 -13.55 -16.39 0.10
CA PHE A 132 -13.38 -16.17 -1.33
C PHE A 132 -13.84 -17.48 -1.96
N PRO A 133 -14.95 -17.50 -2.73
CA PRO A 133 -15.28 -18.69 -3.49
C PRO A 133 -14.08 -18.97 -4.40
N ASP A 134 -13.56 -20.20 -4.34
CA ASP A 134 -12.66 -20.70 -5.37
C ASP A 134 -13.43 -20.63 -6.69
N GLU A 135 -13.21 -19.58 -7.49
CA GLU A 135 -13.71 -19.49 -8.87
C GLU A 135 -12.88 -20.42 -9.78
N ASP A 136 -12.72 -21.68 -9.38
CA ASP A 136 -12.17 -22.75 -10.19
C ASP A 136 -13.33 -23.70 -10.56
N ASP A 137 -14.27 -23.24 -11.39
CA ASP A 137 -15.26 -24.10 -12.06
C ASP A 137 -15.98 -23.34 -13.20
N GLU A 138 -15.24 -22.87 -14.22
CA GLU A 138 -15.82 -22.75 -15.57
C GLU A 138 -14.77 -23.20 -16.61
N GLU A 139 -15.03 -24.38 -17.21
CA GLU A 139 -14.33 -25.01 -18.35
C GLU A 139 -14.27 -24.14 -19.62
#